data_AF-A0A7C9TIY4-F1
#
_entry.id   AF-A0A7C9TIY4-F1
#
_cell.length_a   1.000
_cell.length_b   1.000
_cell.length_c   1.000
_cell.angle_alpha   90.00
_cell.angle_beta   90.00
_cell.angle_gamma   90.00
#
_symmetry.space_group_name_H-M   'P 1'
#
loop_
_entity.id
_entity.type
_entity.pdbx_description
1 polymer ?
#
loop_
_entity_poly.entity_id
_entity_poly.type
_entity_poly.pdbx_seq_one_letter_code
_entity_poly.pdbx_strand_id
1 'polypeptide(L)'
;MPPHSECPGTDAPQAPDVQTLLMATLALMTAWAAPCPQSRLGPQALRRVLARKISAHLLLLQLHPQASGGARQIAVQLQNRWEALSAQGADVVRPDDGGAAACDAPAVATTAPAGAVTGWVH
;
A
#
# COMPACT_ATOMS: atom_id res chain seq x y z
N MET A 1 44.25 15.61 -33.38
CA MET A 1 42.89 16.16 -33.16
C MET A 1 42.07 15.08 -32.48
N PRO A 2 41.39 15.39 -31.37
CA PRO A 2 40.94 14.42 -30.38
C PRO A 2 39.74 13.57 -30.86
N PRO A 3 39.54 12.37 -30.29
CA PRO A 3 38.33 11.58 -30.51
C PRO A 3 37.12 12.35 -29.98
N HIS A 4 36.04 12.29 -30.75
CA HIS A 4 34.76 12.91 -30.42
C HIS A 4 34.30 12.45 -29.04
N SER A 5 34.17 13.41 -28.13
CA SER A 5 33.53 13.23 -26.83
C SER A 5 32.12 12.69 -27.04
N GLU A 6 31.92 11.43 -26.67
CA GLU A 6 30.58 10.86 -26.48
C GLU A 6 29.87 11.72 -25.43
N CYS A 7 28.83 12.44 -25.86
CA CYS A 7 28.01 13.24 -24.96
C CYS A 7 27.38 12.32 -23.89
N PRO A 8 27.47 12.70 -22.61
CA PRO A 8 27.06 11.86 -21.49
C PRO A 8 25.53 11.79 -21.40
N GLY A 9 25.04 10.56 -21.25
CA GLY A 9 23.85 10.23 -20.45
C GLY A 9 22.61 11.09 -20.70
N THR A 10 21.98 10.91 -21.86
CA THR A 10 20.55 11.20 -21.96
C THR A 10 19.81 10.14 -21.16
N ASP A 11 19.71 10.35 -19.84
CA ASP A 11 18.82 9.63 -18.93
C ASP A 11 17.38 10.02 -19.31
N ALA A 12 16.94 9.57 -20.49
CA ALA A 12 15.56 9.68 -20.87
C ALA A 12 14.77 8.83 -19.85
N PRO A 13 13.77 9.39 -19.17
CA PRO A 13 13.01 8.65 -18.18
C PRO A 13 12.38 7.44 -18.87
N GLN A 14 12.97 6.26 -18.67
CA GLN A 14 12.45 5.02 -19.22
C GLN A 14 11.09 4.77 -18.56
N ALA A 15 10.07 4.55 -19.38
CA ALA A 15 8.79 4.10 -18.88
C ALA A 15 9.01 2.79 -18.09
N PRO A 16 8.36 2.64 -16.92
CA PRO A 16 8.50 1.42 -16.13
C PRO A 16 8.02 0.21 -16.93
N ASP A 17 8.78 -0.88 -16.86
CA ASP A 17 8.41 -2.12 -17.53
C ASP A 17 7.05 -2.67 -17.03
N VAL A 18 6.36 -3.45 -17.88
CA VAL A 18 5.09 -4.10 -17.54
C VAL A 18 5.23 -4.93 -16.28
N GLN A 19 6.32 -5.67 -16.14
CA GLN A 19 6.55 -6.53 -14.97
C GLN A 19 6.70 -5.68 -13.72
N THR A 20 7.41 -4.55 -13.79
CA THR A 20 7.54 -3.60 -12.69
C THR A 20 6.18 -3.04 -12.27
N LEU A 21 5.35 -2.63 -13.24
CA LEU A 21 3.99 -2.15 -12.95
C LEU A 21 3.12 -3.22 -12.30
N LEU A 22 3.19 -4.47 -12.78
CA LEU A 22 2.47 -5.59 -12.19
C LEU A 22 2.91 -5.89 -10.75
N MET A 23 4.22 -5.97 -10.52
CA MET A 23 4.78 -6.22 -9.18
C MET A 23 4.45 -5.08 -8.21
N ALA A 24 4.52 -3.82 -8.65
CA ALA A 24 4.08 -2.67 -7.86
C ALA A 24 2.59 -2.76 -7.52
N THR A 25 1.75 -3.15 -8.47
CA THR A 25 0.31 -3.32 -8.24
C THR A 25 0.04 -4.43 -7.22
N LEU A 26 0.72 -5.57 -7.32
CA LEU A 26 0.62 -6.67 -6.36
C LEU A 26 1.06 -6.24 -4.96
N ALA A 27 2.20 -5.57 -4.84
CA ALA A 27 2.70 -5.05 -3.56
C ALA A 27 1.72 -4.04 -2.92
N LEU A 28 1.06 -3.20 -3.73
CA LEU A 28 0.04 -2.29 -3.23
C LEU A 28 -1.22 -3.03 -2.78
N MET A 29 -1.66 -4.06 -3.52
CA MET A 29 -2.82 -4.87 -3.15
C MET A 29 -2.57 -5.65 -1.85
N THR A 30 -1.36 -6.18 -1.64
CA THR A 30 -1.01 -6.86 -0.38
C THR A 30 -0.93 -5.87 0.78
N ALA A 31 -0.32 -4.70 0.58
CA ALA A 31 -0.30 -3.63 1.58
C ALA A 31 -1.71 -3.11 1.93
N TRP A 32 -2.65 -3.16 0.99
CA TRP A 32 -4.05 -2.79 1.24
C TRP A 32 -4.76 -3.79 2.17
N ALA A 33 -4.45 -5.09 2.04
CA ALA A 33 -5.00 -6.14 2.90
C ALA A 33 -4.46 -6.08 4.35
N ALA A 34 -3.20 -5.70 4.51
CA ALA A 34 -2.52 -5.57 5.80
C ALA A 34 -1.94 -4.15 5.98
N PRO A 35 -2.79 -3.16 6.31
CA PRO A 35 -2.34 -1.77 6.47
C PRO A 35 -1.30 -1.64 7.58
N CYS A 36 -0.23 -0.88 7.30
CA CYS A 36 0.88 -0.66 8.21
C CYS A 36 0.42 0.09 9.48
N PRO A 37 0.58 -0.48 10.69
CA PRO A 37 0.15 0.15 11.94
C PRO A 37 0.94 1.42 12.27
N GLN A 38 2.13 1.59 11.69
CA GLN A 38 2.97 2.79 11.85
C GLN A 38 2.53 3.95 10.95
N SER A 39 1.50 3.79 10.12
CA SER A 39 0.96 4.85 9.27
C SER A 39 0.41 6.01 10.12
N ARG A 40 0.76 7.24 9.76
CA ARG A 40 0.17 8.47 10.35
C ARG A 40 -1.29 8.68 9.95
N LEU A 41 -1.76 7.99 8.91
CA LEU A 41 -3.14 8.01 8.46
C LEU A 41 -3.96 6.95 9.19
N GLY A 42 -5.18 7.30 9.60
CA GLY A 42 -6.16 6.33 10.06
C GLY A 42 -6.43 5.24 9.00
N PRO A 43 -6.85 4.03 9.41
CA PRO A 43 -6.89 2.85 8.53
C PRO A 43 -7.79 3.05 7.31
N GLN A 44 -8.91 3.75 7.45
CA GLN A 44 -9.82 4.05 6.33
C GLN A 44 -9.23 5.09 5.36
N ALA A 45 -8.51 6.09 5.87
CA ALA A 45 -7.82 7.06 5.02
C ALA A 45 -6.65 6.41 4.26
N LEU A 46 -5.88 5.55 4.93
CA LEU A 46 -4.80 4.78 4.31
C LEU A 46 -5.32 3.85 3.21
N ARG A 47 -6.41 3.10 3.47
CA ARG A 47 -7.05 2.22 2.47
C ARG A 47 -7.53 2.99 1.24
N ARG A 48 -8.05 4.21 1.41
CA ARG A 48 -8.44 5.08 0.28
C ARG A 48 -7.23 5.51 -0.55
N VAL A 49 -6.16 5.96 0.10
CA VAL A 49 -4.93 6.36 -0.60
C VAL A 49 -4.33 5.19 -1.38
N LEU A 50 -4.28 4.00 -0.77
CA LEU A 50 -3.82 2.78 -1.42
C LEU A 50 -4.73 2.39 -2.59
N ALA A 51 -6.06 2.43 -2.42
CA ALA A 51 -7.00 2.16 -3.51
C ALA A 51 -6.78 3.10 -4.71
N ARG A 52 -6.60 4.41 -4.48
CA ARG A 52 -6.27 5.36 -5.56
C ARG A 52 -4.94 5.05 -6.24
N LYS A 53 -3.91 4.69 -5.47
CA LYS A 53 -2.60 4.31 -6.02
C LYS A 53 -2.69 3.04 -6.86
N ILE A 54 -3.49 2.06 -6.45
CA ILE A 54 -3.74 0.84 -7.21
C ILE A 54 -4.44 1.17 -8.53
N SER A 55 -5.52 1.97 -8.49
CA SER A 55 -6.22 2.43 -9.70
C SER A 55 -5.28 3.14 -10.69
N ALA A 56 -4.42 4.03 -10.20
CA ALA A 56 -3.44 4.72 -11.04
C ALA A 56 -2.43 3.75 -11.70
N HIS A 57 -1.92 2.75 -10.98
CA HIS A 57 -1.02 1.75 -11.56
C HIS A 57 -1.72 0.88 -12.60
N LEU A 58 -2.98 0.52 -12.37
CA LEU A 58 -3.78 -0.25 -13.32
C LEU A 58 -4.03 0.55 -14.61
N LEU A 59 -4.24 1.86 -14.51
CA LEU A 59 -4.35 2.74 -15.68
C LEU A 59 -3.03 2.76 -16.48
N LEU A 60 -1.88 2.87 -15.81
CA LEU A 60 -0.58 2.80 -16.48
C LEU A 60 -0.36 1.45 -17.18
N LEU A 61 -0.80 0.36 -16.55
CA LEU A 61 -0.73 -0.98 -17.15
C LEU A 61 -1.61 -1.09 -18.41
N GLN A 62 -2.79 -0.46 -18.42
CA GLN A 62 -3.67 -0.44 -19.58
C GLN A 62 -3.06 0.32 -20.76
N LEU A 63 -2.38 1.43 -20.47
CA LEU A 63 -1.75 2.29 -21.48
C LEU A 63 -0.40 1.75 -21.95
N HIS A 64 0.15 0.73 -21.28
CA HIS A 64 1.49 0.23 -21.60
C HIS A 64 1.53 -0.45 -22.98
N PRO A 65 2.52 -0.11 -23.85
CA PRO A 65 2.59 -0.61 -25.22
C PRO A 65 2.70 -2.14 -25.29
N GLN A 66 3.37 -2.76 -24.32
CA GLN A 66 3.56 -4.21 -24.25
C GLN A 66 2.44 -4.97 -23.51
N ALA A 67 1.43 -4.28 -22.98
CA ALA A 67 0.32 -4.96 -22.32
C ALA A 67 -0.57 -5.66 -23.35
N SER A 68 -0.78 -6.97 -23.18
CA SER A 68 -1.67 -7.76 -24.04
C SER A 68 -3.12 -7.30 -23.92
N GLY A 69 -3.95 -7.57 -24.94
CA GLY A 69 -5.37 -7.20 -24.93
C GLY A 69 -6.12 -7.77 -23.71
N GLY A 70 -5.85 -9.02 -23.34
CA GLY A 70 -6.44 -9.64 -22.15
C GLY A 70 -5.99 -8.97 -20.84
N ALA A 71 -4.70 -8.61 -20.73
CA ALA A 71 -4.20 -7.90 -19.56
C ALA A 71 -4.85 -6.51 -19.41
N ARG A 72 -5.05 -5.79 -20.53
CA ARG A 72 -5.75 -4.49 -20.52
C ARG A 72 -7.20 -4.63 -20.06
N GLN A 73 -7.94 -5.63 -20.56
CA GLN A 73 -9.33 -5.87 -20.14
C GLN A 73 -9.44 -6.18 -18.65
N ILE A 74 -8.55 -7.04 -18.13
CA ILE A 74 -8.49 -7.35 -16.70
C ILE A 74 -8.17 -6.09 -15.89
N ALA A 75 -7.20 -5.29 -16.35
CA ALA A 75 -6.81 -4.06 -15.68
C ALA A 75 -7.94 -3.01 -15.65
N VAL A 76 -8.74 -2.89 -16.71
CA VAL A 76 -9.95 -2.03 -16.72
C VAL A 76 -10.95 -2.46 -15.64
N GLN A 77 -11.26 -3.76 -15.57
CA GLN A 77 -12.22 -4.27 -14.57
C GLN A 77 -11.72 -4.06 -13.14
N LEU A 78 -10.43 -4.32 -12.90
CA LEU A 78 -9.80 -4.06 -11.60
C LEU A 78 -9.85 -2.56 -11.27
N GLN A 79 -9.50 -1.69 -12.21
CA GLN A 79 -9.48 -0.24 -12.00
C GLN A 79 -10.85 0.26 -11.54
N ASN A 80 -11.92 -0.12 -12.24
CA ASN A 80 -13.29 0.28 -11.89
C ASN A 80 -13.65 -0.13 -10.45
N ARG A 81 -13.26 -1.34 -10.03
CA ARG A 81 -13.51 -1.83 -8.67
C ARG A 81 -12.75 -1.02 -7.62
N TRP A 82 -11.48 -0.71 -7.88
CA TRP A 82 -10.64 0.06 -6.96
C TRP A 82 -11.05 1.54 -6.90
N GLU A 83 -11.52 2.11 -8.00
CA GLU A 83 -12.11 3.46 -8.02
C GLU A 83 -13.36 3.54 -7.15
N ALA A 84 -14.28 2.57 -7.27
CA ALA A 84 -15.45 2.49 -6.43
C ALA A 84 -15.09 2.40 -4.93
N LEU A 85 -14.07 1.60 -4.57
CA LEU A 85 -13.58 1.51 -3.19
C LEU A 85 -12.96 2.82 -2.70
N SER A 86 -12.31 3.58 -3.59
CA SER A 86 -11.72 4.86 -3.24
C SER A 86 -12.75 5.96 -2.97
N ALA A 87 -13.93 5.85 -3.57
CA ALA A 87 -15.04 6.79 -3.43
C ALA A 87 -15.87 6.57 -2.16
N GLN A 88 -15.94 5.33 -1.65
CA GLN A 88 -16.76 4.92 -0.49
C GLN A 88 -16.40 5.54 0.88
N GLY A 89 -15.40 6.43 0.95
CA GLY A 89 -15.07 7.17 2.19
C GLY A 89 -15.21 8.68 2.06
N ALA A 90 -15.83 9.20 1.00
CA ALA A 90 -16.17 10.61 0.87
C ALA A 90 -17.44 10.99 1.67
N ASP A 91 -17.68 10.32 2.81
CA ASP A 91 -18.61 10.84 3.80
C ASP A 91 -17.94 12.06 4.44
N VAL A 92 -18.61 13.19 4.27
CA VAL A 92 -18.21 14.51 4.73
C VAL A 92 -17.95 14.44 6.23
N VAL A 93 -16.69 14.55 6.66
CA VAL A 93 -16.40 14.97 8.03
C VAL A 93 -16.90 16.41 8.13
N ARG A 94 -18.15 16.55 8.55
CA ARG A 94 -18.67 17.79 9.09
C ARG A 94 -17.83 18.09 10.33
N PRO A 95 -17.16 19.25 10.44
CA PRO A 95 -16.49 19.62 11.67
C PRO A 95 -17.59 19.96 12.68
N ASP A 96 -17.93 19.01 13.53
CA ASP A 96 -18.76 19.23 14.71
C ASP A 96 -18.06 18.54 15.89
N ASP A 97 -17.93 19.32 16.96
CA ASP A 97 -17.12 19.18 18.15
C ASP A 97 -17.05 17.80 18.84
N GLY A 98 -15.88 17.55 19.42
CA GLY A 98 -15.79 16.89 20.73
C GLY A 98 -15.89 15.36 20.76
N GLY A 99 -14.74 14.68 20.81
CA GLY A 99 -14.73 13.26 21.14
C GLY A 99 -13.34 12.64 21.07
N ALA A 100 -12.50 12.93 22.07
CA ALA A 100 -11.30 12.17 22.33
C ALA A 100 -11.67 10.72 22.71
N ALA A 101 -11.87 9.85 21.72
CA ALA A 101 -11.91 8.42 21.94
C ALA A 101 -10.47 7.92 21.96
N ALA A 102 -9.94 7.83 23.18
CA ALA A 102 -8.69 7.20 23.51
C ALA A 102 -8.61 5.81 22.87
N CYS A 103 -7.50 5.52 22.20
CA CYS A 103 -7.12 4.15 21.86
C CYS A 103 -6.80 3.41 23.16
N ASP A 104 -7.78 2.69 23.68
CA ASP A 104 -7.58 1.63 24.66
C ASP A 104 -6.79 0.51 23.95
N ALA A 105 -5.51 0.39 24.28
CA ALA A 105 -4.66 -0.69 23.83
C ALA A 105 -4.96 -1.93 24.70
N PRO A 106 -5.18 -3.13 24.15
CA PRO A 106 -5.33 -4.31 24.98
C PRO A 106 -4.01 -4.59 25.69
N ALA A 107 -4.02 -4.49 27.02
CA ALA A 107 -2.93 -4.90 27.89
C ALA A 107 -2.61 -6.38 27.62
N VAL A 108 -1.44 -6.65 27.05
CA VAL A 108 -0.91 -8.01 26.97
C VAL A 108 -0.54 -8.43 28.40
N ALA A 109 -1.31 -9.34 28.97
CA ALA A 109 -0.99 -9.95 30.26
C ALA A 109 0.20 -10.90 30.05
N THR A 110 1.42 -10.43 30.32
CA THR A 110 2.56 -11.31 30.59
C THR A 110 2.37 -11.90 31.98
N THR A 111 1.69 -13.03 32.05
CA THR A 111 1.74 -13.90 33.23
C THR A 111 3.05 -14.69 33.17
N ALA A 112 4.03 -14.25 33.95
CA ALA A 112 5.19 -15.07 34.30
C ALA A 112 4.74 -16.14 35.32
N PRO A 113 5.10 -17.43 35.15
CA PRO A 113 4.93 -18.41 36.22
C PRO A 113 6.03 -18.20 37.27
N ALA A 114 5.63 -17.65 38.43
CA ALA A 114 6.43 -17.65 39.64
C ALA A 114 6.37 -19.04 40.31
N GLY A 115 7.54 -19.69 40.42
CA GLY A 115 7.98 -20.47 41.56
C GLY A 115 7.20 -21.72 41.98
N ALA A 116 7.81 -22.89 41.75
CA ALA A 116 7.72 -24.02 42.69
C ALA A 116 8.93 -24.95 42.52
N VAL A 117 10.02 -24.71 43.26
CA VAL A 117 10.83 -25.81 43.78
C VAL A 117 11.32 -25.43 45.18
N THR A 118 10.53 -25.81 46.16
CA THR A 118 10.90 -25.84 47.57
C THR A 118 11.69 -27.12 47.83
N GLY A 119 12.98 -26.95 48.12
CA GLY A 119 13.79 -27.73 49.06
C GLY A 119 14.00 -29.23 48.81
N TRP A 120 15.21 -29.71 49.10
CA TRP A 120 15.47 -30.54 50.29
C TRP A 120 16.96 -30.46 50.63
N VAL A 121 17.23 -30.67 51.91
CA VAL A 121 18.41 -30.34 52.70
C VAL A 121 19.39 -31.53 52.75
N HIS A 122 20.68 -31.17 52.83
CA HIS A 122 21.87 -31.93 53.28
C HIS A 122 22.38 -33.15 52.50
#